data_AF-A0A369BBI1-F1
#
_entry.id   AF-A0A369BBI1-F1
#
_cell.length_a   1.000
_cell.length_b   1.000
_cell.length_c   1.000
_cell.angle_alpha   90.00
_cell.angle_beta   90.00
_cell.angle_gamma   90.00
#
_symmetry.space_group_name_H-M   'P 1'
#
loop_
_entity.id
_entity.type
_entity.pdbx_description
1 polymer ?
#
loop_
_entity_poly.entity_id
_entity_poly.type
_entity_poly.pdbx_seq_one_letter_code
_entity_poly.pdbx_strand_id
1 'polypeptide(L)'
;MEESGLSGNQIQEEEWELIRKIEIACKVYRLSEISLSEAEDDYGKLKIARLRLEFSKHHLTALLDEAKRKGVVWENDQLKELEL
;
A
#
# COMPACT_ATOMS: atom_id res chain seq x y z
N MET A 1 29.51 8.46 -22.60
CA MET A 1 28.94 8.25 -21.25
C MET A 1 27.77 7.33 -21.44
N GLU A 2 27.83 6.17 -20.80
CA GLU A 2 26.98 5.01 -21.08
C GLU A 2 25.52 5.31 -20.74
N GLU A 3 24.65 5.25 -21.74
CA GLU A 3 23.22 5.13 -21.53
C GLU A 3 22.96 3.72 -21.00
N SER A 4 22.94 3.58 -19.67
CA SER A 4 22.43 2.39 -19.00
C SER A 4 20.91 2.34 -19.19
N GLY A 5 20.47 1.97 -20.39
CA GLY A 5 19.09 1.62 -20.68
C GLY A 5 18.75 0.34 -19.92
N LEU A 6 17.85 0.44 -18.94
CA LEU A 6 17.27 -0.73 -18.27
C LEU A 6 16.64 -1.63 -19.34
N SER A 7 16.99 -2.91 -19.32
CA SER A 7 16.42 -3.89 -20.26
C SER A 7 14.92 -4.04 -19.99
N GLY A 8 14.11 -4.28 -21.02
CA GLY A 8 12.65 -4.40 -20.88
C GLY A 8 12.17 -5.44 -19.84
N ASN A 9 13.00 -6.43 -19.51
CA ASN A 9 12.72 -7.40 -18.45
C ASN A 9 12.85 -6.81 -17.03
N GLN A 10 13.81 -5.90 -16.80
CA GLN A 10 14.00 -5.27 -15.50
C GLN A 10 12.87 -4.31 -15.15
N ILE A 11 12.38 -3.57 -16.16
CA ILE A 11 11.24 -2.66 -16.00
C ILE A 11 10.00 -3.45 -15.57
N GLN A 12 9.68 -4.55 -16.26
CA GLN A 12 8.53 -5.38 -15.90
C GLN A 12 8.65 -5.96 -14.48
N GLU A 13 9.85 -6.42 -14.07
CA GLU A 13 10.04 -6.98 -12.74
C GLU A 13 9.82 -5.93 -11.62
N GLU A 14 10.29 -4.70 -11.81
CA GLU A 14 10.04 -3.59 -10.90
C GLU A 14 8.55 -3.22 -10.80
N GLU A 15 7.83 -3.24 -11.94
CA GLU A 15 6.38 -3.00 -11.98
C GLU A 15 5.61 -4.08 -11.22
N TRP A 16 5.93 -5.35 -11.45
CA TRP A 16 5.33 -6.49 -10.73
C TRP A 16 5.62 -6.43 -9.23
N GLU A 17 6.84 -6.05 -8.84
CA GLU A 17 7.20 -5.90 -7.44
C GLU A 17 6.40 -4.77 -6.78
N LEU A 18 6.22 -3.64 -7.47
CA LEU A 18 5.42 -2.52 -6.99
C LEU A 18 3.94 -2.91 -6.81
N ILE A 19 3.36 -3.63 -7.77
CA ILE A 19 1.99 -4.15 -7.67
C ILE A 19 1.87 -5.07 -6.44
N ARG A 20 2.80 -6.00 -6.25
CA ARG A 20 2.82 -6.90 -5.08
C ARG A 20 2.91 -6.12 -3.77
N LYS A 21 3.74 -5.06 -3.71
CA LYS A 21 3.83 -4.19 -2.53
C LYS A 21 2.50 -3.50 -2.23
N ILE A 22 1.82 -2.98 -3.25
CA ILE A 22 0.50 -2.34 -3.12
C ILE A 22 -0.54 -3.34 -2.58
N GLU A 23 -0.58 -4.56 -3.11
CA GLU A 23 -1.50 -5.60 -2.63
C GLU A 23 -1.28 -5.95 -1.15
N ILE A 24 -0.02 -6.10 -0.74
CA ILE A 24 0.34 -6.39 0.65
C ILE A 24 -0.04 -5.21 1.55
N ALA A 25 0.30 -3.98 1.15
CA ALA A 25 -0.04 -2.78 1.90
C ALA A 25 -1.56 -2.61 2.06
N CYS A 26 -2.35 -2.92 1.03
CA CYS A 26 -3.81 -2.92 1.07
C CYS A 26 -4.35 -3.93 2.10
N LYS A 27 -3.80 -5.15 2.14
CA LYS A 27 -4.18 -6.15 3.16
C LYS A 27 -3.85 -5.68 4.57
N VAL A 28 -2.68 -5.09 4.77
CA VAL A 28 -2.25 -4.55 6.09
C VAL A 28 -3.15 -3.40 6.52
N TYR A 29 -3.52 -2.51 5.60
CA TYR A 29 -4.46 -1.41 5.86
C TYR A 29 -5.82 -1.96 6.34
N ARG A 30 -6.43 -2.89 5.58
CA ARG A 30 -7.70 -3.54 5.95
C ARG A 30 -7.63 -4.25 7.31
N LEU A 31 -6.54 -4.99 7.57
CA LEU A 31 -6.35 -5.63 8.88
C LEU A 31 -6.22 -4.61 10.01
N SER A 32 -5.66 -3.43 9.73
CA SER A 32 -5.56 -2.34 10.70
C SER A 32 -6.93 -1.69 10.96
N GLU A 33 -7.80 -1.60 9.96
CA GLU A 33 -9.20 -1.15 10.15
C GLU A 33 -9.97 -2.12 11.06
N ILE A 34 -9.87 -3.43 10.79
CA ILE A 34 -10.49 -4.46 11.63
C ILE A 34 -9.95 -4.38 13.06
N SER A 35 -8.62 -4.31 13.22
CA SER A 35 -8.00 -4.19 14.54
C SER A 35 -8.41 -2.92 15.29
N LEU A 36 -8.72 -1.83 14.58
CA LEU A 36 -9.21 -0.61 15.19
C LEU A 36 -10.65 -0.76 15.69
N SER A 37 -11.52 -1.37 14.89
CA SER A 37 -12.90 -1.65 15.27
C SER A 37 -12.98 -2.62 16.47
N GLU A 38 -12.08 -3.60 16.56
CA GLU A 38 -12.02 -4.52 17.70
C GLU A 38 -11.41 -3.91 18.98
N ALA A 39 -10.73 -2.76 18.88
CA ALA A 39 -10.03 -2.12 19.99
C ALA A 39 -10.88 -1.09 20.75
N GLU A 40 -12.16 -0.92 20.40
CA GLU A 40 -13.03 0.15 20.91
C GLU A 40 -13.19 0.16 22.44
N ASP A 41 -13.12 -1.01 23.10
CA ASP A 41 -13.34 -1.15 24.54
C ASP A 41 -12.07 -1.00 25.42
N ASP A 42 -10.88 -0.86 24.80
CA ASP A 42 -9.61 -0.75 25.51
C ASP A 42 -8.83 0.46 25.01
N TYR A 43 -8.84 1.54 25.80
CA TYR A 43 -8.22 2.82 25.46
C TYR A 43 -6.73 2.69 25.07
N GLY A 44 -5.99 1.77 25.70
CA GLY A 44 -4.59 1.51 25.38
C GLY A 44 -4.44 0.86 24.00
N LYS A 45 -5.26 -0.15 23.71
CA LYS A 45 -5.29 -0.81 22.40
C LYS A 45 -5.79 0.11 21.30
N LEU A 46 -6.76 0.98 21.60
CA LEU A 46 -7.32 1.95 20.65
C LEU A 46 -6.23 2.88 20.10
N LYS A 47 -5.37 3.42 20.97
CA LYS A 47 -4.28 4.30 20.54
C LYS A 47 -3.29 3.58 19.62
N ILE A 48 -2.95 2.33 19.95
CA ILE A 48 -2.03 1.52 19.14
C ILE A 48 -2.66 1.17 17.79
N ALA A 49 -3.94 0.79 17.77
CA ALA A 49 -4.65 0.45 16.55
C ALA A 49 -4.80 1.67 15.62
N ARG A 50 -5.08 2.87 16.16
CA ARG A 50 -5.11 4.12 15.37
C ARG A 50 -3.76 4.42 14.72
N LEU A 51 -2.66 4.33 15.48
CA LEU A 51 -1.33 4.55 14.93
C LEU A 51 -1.02 3.54 13.82
N ARG A 52 -1.34 2.26 14.01
CA ARG A 52 -1.16 1.22 12.97
C ARG A 52 -1.96 1.53 11.71
N LEU A 53 -3.20 1.98 11.86
CA LEU A 53 -4.03 2.38 10.73
C LEU A 53 -3.43 3.59 9.99
N GLU A 54 -2.99 4.63 10.71
CA GLU A 54 -2.35 5.79 10.10
C GLU A 54 -1.05 5.43 9.37
N PHE A 55 -0.21 4.57 9.95
CA PHE A 55 1.02 4.11 9.31
C PHE A 55 0.74 3.29 8.05
N SER A 56 -0.21 2.35 8.12
CA SER A 56 -0.57 1.53 6.95
C SER A 56 -1.23 2.36 5.85
N LYS A 57 -2.07 3.35 6.21
CA LYS A 57 -2.63 4.33 5.28
C LYS A 57 -1.53 5.10 4.56
N HIS A 58 -0.60 5.70 5.32
CA HIS A 58 0.49 6.47 4.75
C HIS A 58 1.37 5.64 3.82
N HIS A 59 1.71 4.41 4.22
CA HIS A 59 2.51 3.50 3.41
C HIS A 59 1.79 3.14 2.10
N LEU A 60 0.50 2.81 2.17
CA LEU A 60 -0.30 2.49 0.99
C LEU A 60 -0.40 3.70 0.04
N THR A 61 -0.69 4.89 0.55
CA THR A 61 -0.72 6.13 -0.25
C THR A 61 0.62 6.37 -0.96
N ALA A 62 1.75 6.19 -0.26
CA ALA A 62 3.07 6.38 -0.84
C ALA A 62 3.34 5.42 -2.01
N LEU A 63 2.94 4.15 -1.89
CA LEU A 63 3.08 3.16 -2.97
C LEU A 63 2.16 3.46 -4.15
N LEU A 64 0.93 3.90 -3.89
CA LEU A 64 0.01 4.31 -4.96
C LEU A 64 0.54 5.53 -5.72
N ASP A 65 1.12 6.50 -5.02
CA ASP A 65 1.74 7.67 -5.65
C ASP A 65 3.02 7.31 -6.42
N GLU A 66 3.78 6.31 -5.96
CA GLU A 66 4.89 5.74 -6.72
C GLU A 66 4.40 5.08 -8.01
N ALA A 67 3.35 4.25 -7.96
CA ALA A 67 2.80 3.60 -9.14
C ALA A 67 2.24 4.61 -10.14
N LYS A 68 1.52 5.64 -9.68
CA LYS A 68 1.07 6.75 -10.54
C LYS A 68 2.23 7.45 -11.24
N ARG A 69 3.32 7.76 -10.51
CA ARG A 69 4.51 8.43 -11.09
C ARG A 69 5.23 7.55 -12.11
N LYS A 70 5.21 6.23 -11.91
CA LYS A 70 5.83 5.25 -12.82
C LYS A 70 4.90 4.82 -13.96
N GLY A 71 3.64 5.27 -13.98
CA GLY A 71 2.65 4.86 -14.99
C GLY A 71 2.21 3.40 -14.87
N VAL A 72 2.46 2.77 -13.72
CA VAL A 72 2.06 1.39 -13.45
C VAL A 72 0.56 1.36 -13.22
N VAL A 73 -0.14 0.51 -13.96
CA VAL A 73 -1.57 0.24 -13.75
C VAL A 73 -1.69 -0.92 -12.78
N TRP A 74 -2.38 -0.69 -11.67
CA TRP A 74 -2.74 -1.75 -10.74
C TRP A 74 -4.27 -1.87 -10.73
N GLU A 75 -4.79 -3.04 -11.05
CA GLU A 75 -6.21 -3.36 -10.89
C GLU A 75 -6.36 -4.10 -9.56
N ASN A 76 -6.92 -3.42 -8.57
CA ASN A 76 -7.29 -4.06 -7.32
C ASN A 76 -8.69 -3.63 -6.94
N ASP A 77 -9.64 -4.55 -7.09
CA ASP A 77 -11.04 -4.32 -6.71
C ASP A 77 -11.18 -3.96 -5.22
N GLN A 78 -10.24 -4.41 -4.38
CA GLN A 78 -10.22 -4.09 -2.94
C GLN A 78 -9.86 -2.62 -2.65
N LEU A 79 -9.23 -1.91 -3.61
CA LEU A 79 -8.92 -0.49 -3.50
C LEU A 79 -10.10 0.42 -3.90
N LYS A 80 -11.05 -0.08 -4.71
CA LYS A 80 -12.21 0.71 -5.15
C LYS A 80 -13.12 1.14 -4.00
N GLU A 81 -13.09 0.40 -2.91
CA GLU A 81 -13.87 0.65 -1.70
C GLU A 81 -13.11 1.48 -0.65
N LEU A 82 -11.83 1.79 -0.89
CA LEU A 82 -11.04 2.54 0.08
C LEU A 82 -11.25 4.05 -0.10
N GLU A 83 -11.77 4.72 0.93
CA GLU A 83 -11.73 6.18 1.05
C GLU A 83 -10.35 6.63 1.54
N LEU A 84 -9.34 6.54 0.65
CA LEU A 84 -7.97 7.00 0.95
C LEU A 84 -7.82 8.52 0.80
#